data_AF-A0A955AC83-F1
#
_entry.id   AF-A0A955AC83-F1
#
_cell.length_a   1.000
_cell.length_b   1.000
_cell.length_c   1.000
_cell.angle_alpha   90.00
_cell.angle_beta   90.00
_cell.angle_gamma   90.00
#
_symmetry.space_group_name_H-M   'P 1'
#
loop_
_entity.id
_entity.type
_entity.pdbx_description
1 polymer ?
#
loop_
_entity_poly.entity_id
_entity_poly.type
_entity_poly.pdbx_seq_one_letter_code
_entity_poly.pdbx_strand_id
1 'polypeptide(L)'
;MLDGQPASGLSLVLTPTESQQLGAAVHVTDGRFSLDTTTGPSAGEYDVTVDTIEPDLEEFERLRQAGKKPLSSIKLHPRYRKPGALQANVLADQENVFNFEVKSR
;
A
#
# COMPACT_ATOMS: atom_id res chain seq x y z
N MET A 1 7.40 -4.32 0.83
CA MET A 1 7.91 -5.20 1.91
C MET A 1 7.77 -4.51 3.25
N LEU A 2 7.53 -5.26 4.33
CA LEU A 2 7.58 -4.79 5.72
C LEU A 2 8.65 -5.58 6.48
N ASP A 3 9.66 -4.88 7.00
CA ASP A 3 10.79 -5.48 7.74
C ASP A 3 11.46 -6.65 7.00
N GLY A 4 11.58 -6.52 5.67
CA GLY A 4 12.19 -7.53 4.80
C GLY A 4 11.27 -8.71 4.42
N GLN A 5 10.00 -8.72 4.83
CA GLN A 5 9.02 -9.73 4.43
C GLN A 5 7.95 -9.17 3.46
N PRO A 6 7.38 -10.01 2.58
CA PRO A 6 6.17 -9.66 1.85
C PRO A 6 5.05 -9.25 2.83
N ALA A 7 4.43 -8.11 2.58
CA ALA A 7 3.39 -7.55 3.45
C ALA A 7 2.01 -7.79 2.83
N SER A 8 1.08 -8.36 3.58
CA SER A 8 -0.34 -8.48 3.21
C SER A 8 -1.21 -7.61 4.14
N GLY A 9 -2.37 -7.13 3.68
CA GLY A 9 -3.26 -6.35 4.55
C GLY A 9 -2.73 -4.94 4.85
N LEU A 10 -1.97 -4.37 3.91
CA LEU A 10 -1.69 -2.94 3.86
C LEU A 10 -2.59 -2.28 2.82
N SER A 11 -2.97 -1.03 3.05
CA SER A 11 -3.58 -0.15 2.06
C SER A 11 -2.57 0.91 1.67
N LEU A 12 -2.40 1.14 0.37
CA LEU A 12 -1.65 2.25 -0.18
C LEU A 12 -2.63 3.28 -0.71
N VAL A 13 -2.50 4.51 -0.27
CA VAL A 13 -3.26 5.64 -0.79
C VAL A 13 -2.30 6.53 -1.56
N LEU A 14 -2.54 6.66 -2.86
CA LEU A 14 -1.82 7.51 -3.79
C LEU A 14 -2.58 8.82 -3.94
N THR A 15 -2.00 9.90 -3.43
CA THR A 15 -2.55 11.25 -3.50
C THR A 15 -1.75 12.04 -4.53
N PRO A 16 -2.36 12.57 -5.59
CA PRO A 16 -1.63 13.31 -6.61
C PRO A 16 -1.07 14.61 -6.01
N THR A 17 0.14 14.96 -6.43
CA THR A 17 0.73 16.26 -6.04
C THR A 17 0.09 17.42 -6.79
N GLU A 18 -0.49 17.16 -7.96
CA GLU A 18 -1.24 18.13 -8.77
C GLU A 18 -2.77 17.99 -8.57
N SER A 19 -3.45 19.09 -8.27
CA SER A 19 -4.87 19.12 -7.88
C SER A 19 -5.89 18.67 -8.93
N GLN A 20 -5.47 18.41 -10.18
CA GLN A 20 -6.36 18.02 -11.29
C GLN A 20 -6.31 16.52 -11.62
N GLN A 21 -5.48 15.75 -10.93
CA GLN A 21 -5.32 14.32 -11.16
C GLN A 21 -6.20 13.52 -10.19
N LEU A 22 -6.57 12.30 -10.58
CA LEU A 22 -7.32 11.38 -9.70
C LEU A 22 -6.32 10.61 -8.82
N GLY A 23 -6.60 10.56 -7.52
CA GLY A 23 -5.93 9.66 -6.59
C GLY A 23 -6.41 8.22 -6.72
N ALA A 24 -5.72 7.31 -6.04
CA ALA A 24 -6.07 5.90 -6.02
C ALA A 24 -5.80 5.28 -4.65
N ALA A 25 -6.57 4.25 -4.29
CA ALA A 25 -6.31 3.43 -3.12
C ALA A 25 -6.23 1.96 -3.55
N VAL A 26 -5.23 1.24 -3.05
CA VAL A 26 -4.98 -0.16 -3.45
C VAL A 26 -4.55 -1.00 -2.26
N HIS A 27 -5.03 -2.24 -2.22
CA HIS A 27 -4.66 -3.20 -1.20
C HIS A 27 -3.41 -3.98 -1.60
N VAL A 28 -2.51 -4.17 -0.65
CA VAL A 28 -1.30 -4.99 -0.81
C VAL A 28 -1.59 -6.40 -0.32
N THR A 29 -1.36 -7.36 -1.20
CA THR A 29 -1.47 -8.79 -0.91
C THR A 29 -0.15 -9.46 -1.29
N ASP A 30 0.46 -10.16 -0.34
CA ASP A 30 1.76 -10.85 -0.50
C ASP A 30 2.88 -9.92 -1.01
N GLY A 31 2.91 -8.70 -0.47
CA GLY A 31 3.87 -7.66 -0.86
C GLY A 31 3.66 -7.07 -2.24
N ARG A 32 2.59 -7.47 -2.95
CA ARG A 32 2.26 -7.04 -4.30
C ARG A 32 0.94 -6.27 -4.31
N PHE A 33 0.83 -5.35 -5.23
CA PHE A 33 -0.41 -4.64 -5.52
C PHE A 33 -0.41 -4.28 -7.00
N SER A 34 -1.58 -4.09 -7.57
CA SER A 34 -1.76 -3.70 -8.97
C SER A 34 -2.74 -2.56 -9.05
N LEU A 35 -2.40 -1.53 -9.81
CA LEU A 35 -3.30 -0.45 -10.18
C LEU A 35 -3.77 -0.69 -11.60
N ASP A 36 -5.07 -0.72 -11.80
CA ASP A 36 -5.69 -0.86 -13.12
C ASP A 36 -5.40 0.42 -13.94
N THR A 37 -4.98 0.32 -15.20
CA THR A 37 -4.70 1.49 -16.04
C THR A 37 -5.95 2.20 -16.56
N THR A 38 -7.10 1.53 -16.52
CA THR A 38 -8.41 2.00 -16.98
C THR A 38 -9.19 2.74 -15.89
N THR A 39 -8.96 2.41 -14.61
CA THR A 39 -9.64 3.03 -13.45
C THR A 39 -8.67 3.58 -12.39
N GLY A 40 -7.37 3.44 -12.62
CA GLY A 40 -6.31 3.87 -11.71
C GLY A 40 -5.92 5.33 -11.86
N PRO A 41 -4.85 5.72 -11.14
CA PRO A 41 -4.40 7.11 -11.11
C PRO A 41 -3.94 7.56 -12.51
N SER A 42 -4.22 8.82 -12.83
CA SER A 42 -3.68 9.48 -14.02
C SER A 42 -2.13 9.45 -14.00
N ALA A 43 -1.51 9.65 -15.15
CA ALA A 43 -0.06 9.83 -15.18
C ALA A 43 0.34 11.10 -14.42
N GLY A 44 1.39 11.01 -13.59
CA GLY A 44 1.84 12.10 -12.72
C GLY A 44 2.61 11.64 -11.49
N GLU A 45 2.95 12.61 -10.64
CA GLU A 45 3.60 12.37 -9.35
C GLU A 45 2.57 12.24 -8.23
N TYR A 46 2.79 11.26 -7.36
CA TYR A 46 1.90 10.92 -6.26
C TYR A 46 2.68 10.77 -4.96
N ASP A 47 2.13 11.35 -3.89
CA ASP A 47 2.49 11.00 -2.53
C ASP A 47 1.78 9.70 -2.13
N VAL A 48 2.55 8.77 -1.56
CA VAL A 48 2.04 7.47 -1.13
C VAL A 48 2.01 7.41 0.39
N THR A 49 0.83 7.21 0.95
CA THR A 49 0.65 6.87 2.37
C THR A 49 0.27 5.42 2.54
N VAL A 50 0.73 4.80 3.63
CA VAL A 50 0.56 3.39 3.93
C VAL A 50 -0.21 3.24 5.23
N ASP A 51 -1.33 2.55 5.16
CA ASP A 51 -2.14 2.19 6.31
C ASP A 51 -2.25 0.67 6.45
N THR A 52 -2.52 0.23 7.67
CA THR A 52 -2.80 -1.18 7.96
C THR A 52 -4.30 -1.41 7.89
N ILE A 53 -4.71 -2.47 7.19
CA ILE A 53 -6.11 -2.88 7.09
C ILE A 53 -6.38 -3.87 8.23
N GLU A 54 -7.49 -3.68 8.92
CA GLU A 54 -7.99 -4.69 9.86
C GLU A 54 -8.49 -5.91 9.07
N PRO A 55 -8.03 -7.13 9.40
CA PRO A 55 -8.51 -8.34 8.73
C PRO A 55 -9.99 -8.54 9.05
N ASP A 56 -10.71 -9.13 8.10
CA ASP A 56 -12.06 -9.63 8.38
C ASP A 56 -12.03 -10.89 9.26
N LEU A 57 -13.21 -11.37 9.68
CA LEU A 57 -13.33 -12.53 10.55
C LEU A 57 -12.72 -13.80 9.92
N GLU A 58 -12.90 -14.00 8.63
CA GLU A 58 -12.42 -15.20 7.93
C GLU A 58 -10.89 -15.19 7.80
N GLU A 59 -10.30 -14.04 7.49
CA GLU A 59 -8.86 -13.85 7.47
C GLU A 59 -8.25 -13.98 8.87
N PHE A 60 -8.90 -13.42 9.90
CA PHE A 60 -8.48 -13.55 11.28
C PHE A 60 -8.43 -15.01 11.74
N GLU A 61 -9.46 -15.80 11.43
CA GLU A 61 -9.50 -17.23 11.75
C GLU A 61 -8.42 -18.01 11.01
N ARG A 62 -8.20 -17.74 9.72
CA ARG A 62 -7.11 -18.34 8.93
C ARG A 62 -5.74 -18.05 9.54
N LEU A 63 -5.48 -16.79 9.90
CA LEU A 63 -4.21 -16.40 10.53
C LEU A 63 -4.03 -17.06 11.89
N ARG A 64 -5.10 -17.12 12.70
CA ARG A 64 -5.09 -17.80 14.00
C ARG A 64 -4.77 -19.30 13.86
N GLN A 65 -5.39 -20.00 12.90
CA GLN A 65 -5.11 -21.41 12.63
C GLN A 65 -3.67 -21.63 12.16
N ALA A 66 -3.12 -20.69 11.40
CA ALA A 66 -1.71 -20.70 10.97
C ALA A 66 -0.71 -20.26 12.06
N GLY A 67 -1.17 -19.90 13.27
CA GLY A 67 -0.33 -19.38 14.35
C GLY A 67 0.30 -18.01 14.05
N LYS A 68 -0.21 -17.30 13.05
CA LYS A 68 0.26 -15.97 12.62
C LYS A 68 -0.61 -14.88 13.23
N LYS A 69 -0.01 -13.70 13.41
CA LYS A 69 -0.75 -12.49 13.81
C LYS A 69 -1.09 -11.65 12.56
N PRO A 70 -2.24 -10.97 12.55
CA PRO A 70 -2.57 -10.07 11.45
C PRO A 70 -1.65 -8.86 11.43
N LEU A 71 -1.37 -8.37 10.22
CA LEU A 71 -0.52 -7.21 10.00
C LEU A 71 -1.11 -5.92 10.58
N SER A 72 -2.43 -5.85 10.79
CA SER A 72 -3.09 -4.79 11.59
C SER A 72 -2.54 -4.66 13.01
N SER A 73 -2.00 -5.75 13.59
CA SER A 73 -1.38 -5.70 14.90
C SER A 73 0.03 -5.09 14.90
N ILE A 74 0.64 -4.93 13.72
CA ILE A 74 1.96 -4.32 13.55
C ILE A 74 1.79 -2.80 13.42
N LYS A 75 2.43 -2.06 14.34
CA LYS A 75 2.47 -0.61 14.26
C LYS A 75 3.50 -0.18 13.22
N LEU A 76 3.04 0.22 12.04
CA LEU A 76 3.87 0.88 11.04
C LEU A 76 4.53 2.15 11.61
N HIS A 77 5.74 2.46 11.16
CA HIS A 77 6.37 3.71 11.52
C HIS A 77 5.51 4.90 11.03
N PRO A 78 5.15 5.89 11.89
CA PRO A 78 4.20 6.94 11.55
C PRO A 78 4.56 7.80 10.33
N ARG A 79 5.85 7.80 9.95
CA ARG A 79 6.34 8.50 8.75
C ARG A 79 5.62 8.05 7.49
N TYR A 80 5.30 6.75 7.37
CA TYR A 80 4.66 6.21 6.17
C TYR A 80 3.17 6.56 6.07
N ARG A 81 2.57 7.10 7.14
CA ARG A 81 1.20 7.63 7.14
C ARG A 81 1.13 9.12 6.75
N LYS A 82 2.26 9.71 6.36
CA LYS A 82 2.35 11.13 6.00
C LYS A 82 2.75 11.27 4.53
N PRO A 83 2.18 12.25 3.80
CA PRO A 83 2.65 12.61 2.47
C PRO A 83 4.15 12.96 2.46
N GLY A 84 4.83 12.75 1.33
CA GLY A 84 6.24 13.03 1.14
C GLY A 84 7.22 11.97 1.66
N ALA A 85 6.75 10.93 2.38
CA ALA A 85 7.63 9.86 2.87
C ALA A 85 7.90 8.77 1.82
N LEU A 86 6.90 8.50 0.97
CA LEU A 86 7.00 7.60 -0.18
C LEU A 86 6.38 8.32 -1.38
N GLN A 87 7.00 8.16 -2.54
CA GLN A 87 6.55 8.80 -3.78
C GLN A 87 6.42 7.75 -4.88
N ALA A 88 5.44 7.93 -5.74
CA ALA A 88 5.20 7.14 -6.92
C ALA A 88 5.14 8.06 -8.14
N ASN A 89 5.77 7.66 -9.24
CA ASN A 89 5.60 8.29 -10.54
C ASN A 89 4.84 7.32 -11.45
N VAL A 90 3.64 7.72 -11.86
CA VAL A 90 2.76 6.94 -12.74
C VAL A 90 2.94 7.45 -14.17
N LEU A 91 3.26 6.56 -15.09
CA LEU A 91 3.47 6.86 -16.50
C LEU A 91 2.30 6.30 -17.34
N ALA A 92 1.90 7.04 -18.39
CA ALA A 92 0.67 6.78 -19.16
C ALA A 92 0.76 5.54 -20.06
N ASP A 93 1.95 5.24 -20.59
CA ASP A 93 2.12 4.28 -21.70
C ASP A 93 2.95 3.05 -21.32
N GLN A 94 3.11 2.78 -20.02
CA GLN A 94 3.90 1.65 -19.55
C GLN A 94 3.37 1.05 -18.24
N GLU A 95 3.78 -0.18 -17.96
CA GLU A 95 3.54 -0.80 -16.66
C GLU A 95 4.32 -0.04 -15.58
N ASN A 96 3.61 0.32 -14.51
CA ASN A 96 4.18 1.05 -13.38
C ASN A 96 4.49 0.05 -12.25
N VAL A 97 5.78 -0.19 -12.02
CA VAL A 97 6.25 -1.09 -10.95
C VAL A 97 6.84 -0.26 -9.82
N PHE A 98 6.24 -0.37 -8.63
CA PHE A 98 6.68 0.35 -7.44
C PHE A 98 7.21 -0.61 -6.38
N ASN A 99 8.42 -0.35 -5.89
CA ASN A 99 9.02 -1.12 -4.81
C ASN A 99 9.13 -0.25 -3.55
N PHE A 100 8.19 -0.45 -2.62
CA PHE A 100 8.21 0.22 -1.33
C PHE A 100 8.76 -0.70 -0.24
N GLU A 101 9.75 -0.19 0.50
CA GLU A 101 10.26 -0.82 1.71
C GLU A 101 9.81 -0.02 2.93
N VAL A 102 8.92 -0.63 3.72
CA VAL A 102 8.42 -0.05 4.96
C VAL A 102 8.96 -0.80 6.17
N LYS A 103 8.97 -0.12 7.32
CA LYS A 103 9.50 -0.65 8.58
C LYS A 103 8.46 -0.54 9.69
N SER A 104 8.37 -1.54 10.55
CA SER A 104 7.62 -1.41 11.79
C SER A 104 8.31 -0.46 12.76
N ARG A 105 7.58 -0.04 13.79
CA ARG A 105 8.15 0.64 14.94
C ARG A 105 8.70 -0.36 15.95
#